data_AF-A0A415FFK8-F1
#
_entry.id   AF-A0A415FFK8-F1
#
_cell.length_a   1.000
_cell.length_b   1.000
_cell.length_c   1.000
_cell.angle_alpha   90.00
_cell.angle_beta   90.00
_cell.angle_gamma   90.00
#
_symmetry.space_group_name_H-M   'P 1'
#
loop_
_entity.id
_entity.type
_entity.pdbx_description
1 polymer ?
#
loop_
_entity_poly.entity_id
_entity_poly.type
_entity_poly.pdbx_seq_one_letter_code
_entity_poly.pdbx_strand_id
1 'polypeptide(L)'
;MKRSIFQIVGLLLLLPLFSGCNDSDDLQGIFTGKTWKLTYINLKDKGGWMNGFSEKSIKILNENQESYTITFTGTEEDNRISNGAVKGRIITADLTGTWSANGKNNEFHASVTNVNENDDLAKEFIKGLNNASSYIGDDNGLFLYYNPAGSQQTYVLAFHVQR
;
A
#
# COMPACT_ATOMS: atom_id res chain seq x y z
N MET A 1 47.66 39.36 35.80
CA MET A 1 47.49 37.98 35.26
C MET A 1 46.23 37.95 34.43
N LYS A 2 46.35 37.77 33.10
CA LYS A 2 45.25 37.83 32.12
C LYS A 2 44.48 36.51 32.13
N ARG A 3 43.17 36.54 32.39
CA ARG A 3 42.29 35.37 32.37
C ARG A 3 41.82 35.12 30.93
N SER A 4 42.12 33.93 30.41
CA SER A 4 41.82 33.50 29.03
C SER A 4 40.34 33.15 28.89
N ILE A 5 39.60 33.91 28.07
CA ILE A 5 38.18 33.69 27.72
C ILE A 5 38.04 32.82 26.44
N PHE A 6 39.15 32.40 25.83
CA PHE A 6 39.14 31.87 24.46
C PHE A 6 38.87 30.37 24.28
N GLN A 7 38.49 29.61 25.32
CA GLN A 7 38.42 28.15 25.20
C GLN A 7 37.02 27.52 25.34
N ILE A 8 35.96 28.31 25.52
CA ILE A 8 34.59 27.76 25.67
C ILE A 8 33.72 27.99 24.41
N VAL A 9 34.14 28.84 23.48
CA VAL A 9 33.33 29.18 22.28
C VAL A 9 33.49 28.16 21.14
N GLY A 10 34.56 27.37 21.12
CA GLY A 10 34.85 26.43 20.02
C GLY A 10 34.14 25.07 20.08
N LEU A 11 33.54 24.71 21.22
CA LEU A 11 33.02 23.36 21.45
C LEU A 11 31.49 23.25 21.33
N LEU A 12 30.82 24.28 20.80
CA LEU A 12 29.39 24.27 20.48
C LEU A 12 29.10 24.12 18.97
N LEU A 13 30.13 23.89 18.16
CA LEU A 13 30.05 23.76 16.69
C LEU A 13 30.09 22.31 16.17
N LEU A 14 30.03 21.32 17.07
CA LEU A 14 29.98 19.90 16.73
C LEU A 14 28.71 19.25 17.30
N LEU A 15 27.56 19.93 17.19
CA LEU A 15 26.31 19.18 17.18
C LEU A 15 26.39 18.28 15.93
N PRO A 16 26.30 16.94 16.08
CA PRO A 16 26.14 16.07 14.93
C PRO A 16 24.96 16.64 14.15
N LEU A 17 25.17 16.88 12.87
CA LEU A 17 24.09 17.04 11.92
C LEU A 17 23.14 15.87 12.21
N PHE A 18 21.99 16.14 12.80
CA PHE A 18 20.88 15.21 12.75
C PHE A 18 20.61 15.07 11.25
N SER A 19 21.25 14.07 10.63
CA SER A 19 20.79 13.48 9.39
C SER A 19 19.35 13.14 9.66
N GLY A 20 18.44 13.99 9.18
CA GLY A 20 17.02 13.76 9.29
C GLY A 20 16.79 12.32 8.85
N CYS A 21 16.07 11.54 9.67
CA CYS A 21 15.61 10.25 9.21
C CYS A 21 15.01 10.48 7.83
N ASN A 22 15.52 9.76 6.84
CA ASN A 22 14.82 9.70 5.57
C ASN A 22 13.57 8.88 5.85
N ASP A 23 12.53 9.53 6.39
CA ASP A 23 11.22 8.93 6.73
C ASP A 23 10.43 8.54 5.48
N SER A 24 11.08 8.47 4.31
CA SER A 24 10.45 8.03 3.08
C SER A 24 10.53 6.52 2.93
N ASP A 25 9.39 5.93 2.59
CA ASP A 25 9.29 4.51 2.28
C ASP A 25 10.01 4.17 0.97
N ASP A 26 10.64 3.00 0.94
CA ASP A 26 11.18 2.36 -0.27
C ASP A 26 10.03 1.76 -1.08
N LEU A 27 9.53 2.51 -2.07
CA LEU A 27 8.39 2.09 -2.88
C LEU A 27 8.72 0.87 -3.72
N GLN A 28 9.95 0.74 -4.21
CA GLN A 28 10.36 -0.43 -4.98
C GLN A 28 10.33 -1.70 -4.13
N GLY A 29 10.90 -1.64 -2.93
CA GLY A 29 10.91 -2.74 -1.96
C GLY A 29 9.51 -3.13 -1.50
N ILE A 30 8.64 -2.15 -1.25
CA ILE A 30 7.27 -2.40 -0.80
C ILE A 30 6.37 -2.90 -1.92
N PHE A 31 6.33 -2.26 -3.10
CA PHE A 31 5.27 -2.55 -4.08
C PHE A 31 5.69 -3.54 -5.17
N THR A 32 6.93 -3.43 -5.64
CA THR A 32 7.31 -4.00 -6.95
C THR A 32 8.07 -5.31 -6.85
N GLY A 33 8.16 -6.05 -7.96
CA GLY A 33 8.87 -7.32 -8.03
C GLY A 33 8.18 -8.49 -7.29
N LYS A 34 6.94 -8.29 -6.84
CA LYS A 34 6.17 -9.25 -6.05
C LYS A 34 4.74 -9.40 -6.58
N THR A 35 4.10 -10.50 -6.23
CA THR A 35 2.65 -10.67 -6.39
C THR A 35 2.02 -10.60 -5.01
N TRP A 36 1.06 -9.70 -4.85
CA TRP A 36 0.30 -9.49 -3.63
C TRP A 36 -1.01 -10.26 -3.68
N LYS A 37 -1.24 -11.11 -2.69
CA LYS A 37 -2.47 -11.89 -2.52
C LYS A 37 -3.34 -11.24 -1.46
N LEU A 38 -4.61 -10.97 -1.79
CA LEU A 38 -5.57 -10.44 -0.83
C LEU A 38 -5.71 -11.40 0.36
N THR A 39 -5.72 -10.83 1.56
CA THR A 39 -5.89 -11.56 2.83
C THR A 39 -7.24 -11.24 3.45
N TYR A 40 -7.62 -9.96 3.53
CA TYR A 40 -8.96 -9.55 3.95
C TYR A 40 -9.32 -8.13 3.51
N ILE A 41 -10.63 -7.84 3.53
CA ILE A 41 -11.20 -6.49 3.43
C ILE A 41 -11.99 -6.22 4.71
N ASN A 42 -11.71 -5.11 5.42
CA ASN A 42 -12.46 -4.72 6.61
C ASN A 42 -12.33 -3.24 6.94
N LEU A 43 -13.02 -2.79 7.99
CA LEU A 43 -12.73 -1.53 8.67
C LEU A 43 -11.28 -1.53 9.18
N LYS A 44 -10.65 -0.35 9.08
CA LYS A 44 -9.35 -0.09 9.68
C LYS A 44 -9.36 -0.50 11.16
N ASP A 45 -8.25 -1.10 11.62
CA ASP A 45 -8.01 -1.54 12.99
C ASP A 45 -8.88 -2.70 13.53
N LYS A 46 -9.85 -3.22 12.77
CA LYS A 46 -10.65 -4.39 13.21
C LYS A 46 -10.00 -5.74 12.93
N GLY A 47 -9.21 -5.85 11.86
CA GLY A 47 -8.69 -7.13 11.36
C GLY A 47 -9.79 -8.11 10.93
N GLY A 48 -9.42 -9.23 10.31
CA GLY A 48 -10.38 -10.27 9.88
C GLY A 48 -11.34 -9.81 8.78
N TRP A 49 -12.37 -10.61 8.49
CA TRP A 49 -13.30 -10.39 7.38
C TRP A 49 -14.42 -9.38 7.69
N MET A 50 -14.78 -8.55 6.70
CA MET A 50 -16.06 -7.87 6.70
C MET A 50 -17.20 -8.88 6.50
N ASN A 51 -18.30 -8.69 7.24
CA ASN A 51 -19.50 -9.52 7.10
C ASN A 51 -20.20 -9.25 5.76
N GLY A 52 -20.81 -10.28 5.17
CA GLY A 52 -21.69 -10.14 4.00
C GLY A 52 -21.13 -10.68 2.68
N PHE A 53 -19.90 -11.18 2.65
CA PHE A 53 -19.38 -11.92 1.49
C PHE A 53 -19.84 -13.38 1.49
N SER A 54 -20.04 -13.94 0.29
CA SER A 54 -20.49 -15.33 0.17
C SER A 54 -19.41 -16.33 0.60
N GLU A 55 -19.83 -17.46 1.19
CA GLU A 55 -18.90 -18.55 1.56
C GLU A 55 -18.09 -19.03 0.35
N LYS A 56 -18.69 -19.03 -0.84
CA LYS A 56 -18.01 -19.38 -2.09
C LYS A 56 -16.85 -18.44 -2.40
N SER A 57 -17.05 -17.12 -2.28
CA SER A 57 -16.01 -16.12 -2.56
C SER A 57 -14.85 -16.26 -1.58
N ILE A 58 -15.16 -16.43 -0.28
CA ILE A 58 -14.16 -16.64 0.77
C ILE A 58 -13.38 -17.93 0.56
N LYS A 59 -14.07 -19.01 0.17
CA LYS A 59 -13.44 -20.29 -0.18
C LYS A 59 -12.47 -20.13 -1.36
N ILE A 60 -12.91 -19.50 -2.44
CA ILE A 60 -12.07 -19.25 -3.62
C ILE A 60 -10.85 -18.45 -3.25
N LEU A 61 -11.01 -17.37 -2.48
CA LEU A 61 -9.88 -16.58 -2.03
C LEU A 61 -8.85 -17.43 -1.26
N ASN A 62 -9.30 -18.23 -0.30
CA ASN A 62 -8.41 -19.00 0.58
C ASN A 62 -7.75 -20.17 -0.15
N GLU A 63 -8.45 -20.83 -1.06
CA GLU A 63 -8.01 -22.09 -1.68
C GLU A 63 -7.38 -21.88 -3.06
N ASN A 64 -7.83 -20.89 -3.86
CA ASN A 64 -7.28 -20.62 -5.18
C ASN A 64 -6.20 -19.52 -5.11
N GLN A 65 -4.95 -19.95 -5.16
CA GLN A 65 -3.78 -19.08 -5.10
C GLN A 65 -3.66 -18.09 -6.27
N GLU A 66 -4.28 -18.36 -7.42
CA GLU A 66 -4.22 -17.44 -8.58
C GLU A 66 -5.23 -16.29 -8.51
N SER A 67 -6.29 -16.44 -7.70
CA SER A 67 -7.37 -15.46 -7.57
C SER A 67 -7.05 -14.32 -6.59
N TYR A 68 -7.68 -13.16 -6.76
CA TYR A 68 -7.47 -11.96 -5.93
C TYR A 68 -5.99 -11.61 -5.72
N THR A 69 -5.22 -11.68 -6.81
CA THR A 69 -3.80 -11.33 -6.86
C THR A 69 -3.61 -10.00 -7.58
N ILE A 70 -2.57 -9.26 -7.21
CA ILE A 70 -2.19 -8.00 -7.85
C ILE A 70 -0.66 -7.84 -7.87
N THR A 71 -0.14 -7.36 -8.99
CA THR A 71 1.27 -7.02 -9.20
C THR A 71 1.35 -5.56 -9.60
N PHE A 72 2.24 -4.84 -8.93
CA PHE A 72 2.56 -3.46 -9.23
C PHE A 72 3.93 -3.41 -9.91
N THR A 73 4.01 -2.73 -11.04
CA THR A 73 5.30 -2.42 -11.68
C THR A 73 5.45 -0.92 -11.83
N GLY A 74 6.68 -0.44 -11.79
CA GLY A 74 6.99 0.98 -11.89
C GLY A 74 8.48 1.22 -11.62
N THR A 75 8.90 2.46 -11.88
CA THR A 75 10.22 2.94 -11.52
C THR A 75 10.03 4.07 -10.53
N GLU A 76 10.68 3.96 -9.37
CA GLU A 76 10.69 5.02 -8.38
C GLU A 76 11.69 6.11 -8.76
N GLU A 77 11.22 7.36 -8.74
CA GLU A 77 12.00 8.57 -8.95
C GLU A 77 11.61 9.59 -7.88
N ASP A 78 12.58 10.15 -7.16
CA ASP A 78 12.36 11.16 -6.10
C ASP A 78 11.34 10.75 -5.01
N ASN A 79 11.36 9.48 -4.62
CA ASN A 79 10.41 8.83 -3.71
C ASN A 79 8.97 8.79 -4.23
N ARG A 80 8.80 8.72 -5.54
CA ARG A 80 7.49 8.64 -6.17
C ARG A 80 7.50 7.66 -7.33
N ILE A 81 6.44 6.87 -7.44
CA ILE A 81 6.06 6.18 -8.68
C ILE A 81 4.84 6.93 -9.22
N SER A 82 4.95 7.54 -10.40
CA SER A 82 3.88 8.42 -10.91
C SER A 82 2.96 7.75 -11.94
N ASN A 83 3.43 6.73 -12.65
CA ASN A 83 2.66 6.03 -13.68
C ASN A 83 3.08 4.57 -13.79
N GLY A 84 2.95 3.83 -12.69
CA GLY A 84 3.18 2.40 -12.69
C GLY A 84 2.02 1.64 -13.34
N ALA A 85 2.26 0.39 -13.73
CA ALA A 85 1.23 -0.50 -14.26
C ALA A 85 0.74 -1.48 -13.19
N VAL A 86 -0.55 -1.79 -13.25
CA VAL A 86 -1.22 -2.81 -12.44
C VAL A 86 -1.58 -3.98 -13.34
N LYS A 87 -1.28 -5.20 -12.86
CA LYS A 87 -1.88 -6.44 -13.36
C LYS A 87 -2.44 -7.21 -12.18
N GLY A 88 -3.51 -7.96 -12.38
CA GLY A 88 -4.05 -8.81 -11.34
C GLY A 88 -5.02 -9.82 -11.88
N ARG A 89 -5.56 -10.66 -10.99
CA ARG A 89 -6.59 -11.64 -11.32
C ARG A 89 -7.58 -11.70 -10.18
N ILE A 90 -8.87 -11.76 -10.50
CA ILE A 90 -9.98 -12.00 -9.56
C ILE A 90 -10.45 -13.45 -9.72
N ILE A 91 -11.75 -13.75 -9.73
CA ILE A 91 -12.22 -15.14 -9.84
C ILE A 91 -12.05 -15.66 -11.27
N THR A 92 -12.68 -15.01 -12.25
CA THR A 92 -12.70 -15.49 -13.64
C THR A 92 -12.10 -14.51 -14.65
N ALA A 93 -11.52 -13.40 -14.18
CA ALA A 93 -11.06 -12.34 -15.06
C ALA A 93 -9.77 -11.69 -14.57
N ASP A 94 -9.02 -11.14 -15.53
CA ASP A 94 -7.79 -10.41 -15.28
C ASP A 94 -8.10 -8.91 -15.08
N LEU A 95 -7.35 -8.27 -14.19
CA LEU A 95 -7.38 -6.84 -13.92
C LEU A 95 -6.17 -6.18 -14.56
N THR A 96 -6.37 -5.02 -15.18
CA THR A 96 -5.29 -4.15 -15.63
C THR A 96 -5.56 -2.71 -15.24
N GLY A 97 -4.51 -1.92 -15.11
CA GLY A 97 -4.66 -0.53 -14.71
C GLY A 97 -3.34 0.20 -14.57
N THR A 98 -3.43 1.37 -13.95
CA THR A 98 -2.29 2.19 -13.55
C THR A 98 -2.31 2.45 -12.06
N TRP A 99 -1.16 2.83 -11.52
CA TRP A 99 -1.05 3.25 -10.13
C TRP A 99 0.04 4.29 -9.93
N SER A 100 -0.01 4.96 -8.78
CA SER A 100 1.02 5.87 -8.30
C SER A 100 1.13 5.78 -6.78
N ALA A 101 2.31 6.06 -6.25
CA ALA A 101 2.54 6.18 -4.82
C ALA A 101 3.64 7.19 -4.51
N ASN A 102 3.63 7.72 -3.29
CA ASN A 102 4.62 8.65 -2.79
C ASN A 102 5.16 8.18 -1.43
N GLY A 103 6.45 7.89 -1.37
CA GLY A 103 7.15 7.40 -0.19
C GLY A 103 7.21 8.41 0.94
N LYS A 104 7.12 9.72 0.65
CA LYS A 104 7.26 10.78 1.67
C LYS A 104 6.02 11.02 2.52
N ASN A 105 4.84 10.67 2.01
CA ASN A 105 3.56 10.92 2.67
C ASN A 105 2.59 9.75 2.59
N ASN A 106 3.09 8.59 2.15
CA ASN A 106 2.35 7.34 1.97
C ASN A 106 1.09 7.46 1.10
N GLU A 107 1.02 8.44 0.20
CA GLU A 107 -0.07 8.57 -0.77
C GLU A 107 -0.04 7.38 -1.73
N PHE A 108 -1.21 6.85 -2.06
CA PHE A 108 -1.39 5.79 -3.05
C PHE A 108 -2.63 6.08 -3.88
N HIS A 109 -2.56 5.81 -5.18
CA HIS A 109 -3.70 5.83 -6.07
C HIS A 109 -3.59 4.70 -7.07
N ALA A 110 -4.72 4.05 -7.38
CA ALA A 110 -4.81 3.12 -8.49
C ALA A 110 -6.07 3.40 -9.33
N SER A 111 -5.99 3.04 -10.60
CA SER A 111 -7.12 3.01 -11.52
C SER A 111 -7.09 1.68 -12.23
N VAL A 112 -7.95 0.77 -11.78
CA VAL A 112 -8.05 -0.61 -12.24
C VAL A 112 -9.37 -0.80 -12.95
N THR A 113 -9.29 -1.35 -14.15
CA THR A 113 -10.45 -1.64 -15.00
C THR A 113 -10.63 -3.14 -15.13
N ASN A 114 -11.89 -3.59 -15.05
CA ASN A 114 -12.32 -4.92 -15.43
C ASN A 114 -13.84 -4.94 -15.67
N VAL A 115 -14.25 -5.91 -16.49
CA VAL A 115 -15.57 -6.12 -17.06
C VAL A 115 -16.25 -7.37 -16.49
N ASN A 116 -17.53 -7.21 -16.13
CA ASN A 116 -18.55 -8.27 -15.91
C ASN A 116 -18.32 -9.28 -14.78
N GLU A 117 -17.70 -8.88 -13.67
CA GLU A 117 -17.68 -9.70 -12.44
C GLU A 117 -18.92 -9.44 -11.58
N ASN A 118 -19.63 -10.50 -11.19
CA ASN A 118 -20.84 -10.42 -10.37
C ASN A 118 -20.59 -10.72 -8.90
N ASP A 119 -19.42 -11.25 -8.55
CA ASP A 119 -19.01 -11.54 -7.18
C ASP A 119 -18.84 -10.28 -6.32
N ASP A 120 -19.48 -10.26 -5.15
CA ASP A 120 -19.49 -9.08 -4.26
C ASP A 120 -18.12 -8.81 -3.64
N LEU A 121 -17.32 -9.84 -3.35
CA LEU A 121 -15.95 -9.66 -2.85
C LEU A 121 -15.05 -9.07 -3.93
N ALA A 122 -15.17 -9.53 -5.17
CA ALA A 122 -14.40 -8.99 -6.30
C ALA A 122 -14.80 -7.55 -6.63
N LYS A 123 -16.09 -7.20 -6.56
CA LYS A 123 -16.56 -5.81 -6.68
C LYS A 123 -15.96 -4.92 -5.58
N GLU A 124 -15.99 -5.37 -4.32
CA GLU A 124 -15.41 -4.60 -3.23
C GLU A 124 -13.89 -4.51 -3.33
N PHE A 125 -13.20 -5.54 -3.83
CA PHE A 125 -11.77 -5.51 -4.10
C PHE A 125 -11.40 -4.43 -5.13
N ILE A 126 -12.10 -4.39 -6.27
CA ILE A 126 -11.89 -3.37 -7.31
C ILE A 126 -12.23 -1.97 -6.79
N LYS A 127 -13.34 -1.84 -6.06
CA LYS A 127 -13.73 -0.58 -5.42
C LYS A 127 -12.65 -0.10 -4.43
N GLY A 128 -12.14 -0.99 -3.59
CA GLY A 128 -11.09 -0.68 -2.63
C GLY A 128 -9.81 -0.18 -3.32
N LEU A 129 -9.38 -0.85 -4.40
CA LEU A 129 -8.22 -0.42 -5.17
C LEU A 129 -8.41 0.99 -5.78
N ASN A 130 -9.57 1.25 -6.38
CA ASN A 130 -9.87 2.51 -7.04
C ASN A 130 -10.17 3.68 -6.09
N ASN A 131 -10.42 3.41 -4.80
CA ASN A 131 -10.66 4.43 -3.78
C ASN A 131 -9.52 4.51 -2.74
N ALA A 132 -8.48 3.69 -2.89
CA ALA A 132 -7.32 3.75 -2.03
C ALA A 132 -6.62 5.10 -2.17
N SER A 133 -6.22 5.66 -1.03
CA SER A 133 -5.61 6.99 -0.93
C SER A 133 -4.27 6.96 -0.19
N SER A 134 -4.04 5.92 0.60
CA SER A 134 -2.80 5.74 1.35
C SER A 134 -2.46 4.28 1.57
N TYR A 135 -1.22 4.02 1.96
CA TYR A 135 -0.73 2.67 2.25
C TYR A 135 0.12 2.62 3.52
N ILE A 136 0.30 1.40 4.03
CA ILE A 136 1.40 1.01 4.92
C ILE A 136 1.89 -0.34 4.38
N GLY A 137 3.20 -0.55 4.31
CA GLY A 137 3.73 -1.83 3.87
C GLY A 137 5.18 -2.06 4.20
N ASP A 138 5.58 -3.31 4.02
CA ASP A 138 6.96 -3.78 4.10
C ASP A 138 7.17 -4.90 3.06
N ASP A 139 8.27 -5.65 3.20
CA ASP A 139 8.62 -6.74 2.30
C ASP A 139 7.63 -7.91 2.27
N ASN A 140 6.72 -8.03 3.24
CA ASN A 140 5.82 -9.17 3.45
C ASN A 140 4.34 -8.79 3.49
N GLY A 141 4.01 -7.58 3.95
CA GLY A 141 2.64 -7.11 4.14
C GLY A 141 2.39 -5.78 3.44
N LEU A 142 1.22 -5.65 2.83
CA LEU A 142 0.75 -4.41 2.22
C LEU A 142 -0.68 -4.13 2.65
N PHE A 143 -0.95 -2.91 3.09
CA PHE A 143 -2.25 -2.44 3.51
C PHE A 143 -2.61 -1.20 2.70
N LEU A 144 -3.70 -1.26 1.95
CA LEU A 144 -4.22 -0.11 1.19
C LEU A 144 -5.47 0.43 1.88
N TYR A 145 -5.44 1.69 2.27
CA TYR A 145 -6.52 2.35 2.98
C TYR A 145 -7.39 3.18 2.04
N TYR A 146 -8.69 2.97 2.13
CA TYR A 146 -9.68 3.63 1.28
C TYR A 146 -10.90 4.06 2.08
N ASN A 147 -11.51 5.15 1.65
CA ASN A 147 -12.78 5.63 2.17
C ASN A 147 -13.81 5.53 1.04
N PRO A 148 -14.83 4.65 1.16
CA PRO A 148 -15.93 4.62 0.20
C PRO A 148 -16.58 6.00 0.08
N ALA A 149 -17.02 6.36 -1.13
CA ALA A 149 -17.71 7.63 -1.38
C ALA A 149 -18.87 7.85 -0.38
N GLY A 150 -18.83 8.99 0.32
CA GLY A 150 -19.84 9.36 1.32
C GLY A 150 -19.68 8.70 2.69
N SER A 151 -18.65 7.86 2.91
CA SER A 151 -18.37 7.24 4.20
C SER A 151 -17.31 8.02 4.99
N GLN A 152 -17.51 8.14 6.30
CA GLN A 152 -16.49 8.61 7.24
C GLN A 152 -15.57 7.47 7.72
N GLN A 153 -15.88 6.23 7.38
CA GLN A 153 -15.11 5.06 7.78
C GLN A 153 -13.99 4.77 6.79
N THR A 154 -12.80 4.52 7.31
CA THR A 154 -11.67 4.01 6.56
C THR A 154 -11.69 2.49 6.57
N TYR A 155 -11.58 1.90 5.39
CA TYR A 155 -11.46 0.48 5.15
C TYR A 155 -10.02 0.15 4.72
N VAL A 156 -9.67 -1.12 4.82
CA VAL A 156 -8.36 -1.63 4.45
C VAL A 156 -8.50 -2.84 3.55
N LEU A 157 -7.73 -2.86 2.46
CA LEU A 157 -7.35 -4.06 1.74
C LEU A 157 -6.02 -4.55 2.32
N ALA A 158 -6.00 -5.71 2.95
CA ALA A 158 -4.78 -6.29 3.50
C ALA A 158 -4.25 -7.40 2.58
N PHE A 159 -2.96 -7.38 2.30
CA PHE A 159 -2.30 -8.31 1.40
C PHE A 159 -1.07 -8.94 2.06
N HIS A 160 -0.72 -10.14 1.59
CA HIS A 160 0.58 -10.75 1.84
C HIS A 160 1.27 -11.04 0.51
N VAL A 161 2.60 -11.16 0.54
CA VAL A 161 3.35 -11.60 -0.63
C VAL A 161 3.07 -13.07 -0.91
N GLN A 162 2.65 -13.37 -2.14
CA GLN A 162 2.53 -14.73 -2.64
C GLN A 162 3.94 -15.32 -2.82
N ARG A 163 4.20 -16.43 -2.14
CA ARG A 163 5.47 -17.17 -2.20
C ARG A 163 5.37 -18.36 -3.15
#